data_AF-A0A956R9P5-F1
#
_entry.id   AF-A0A956R9P5-F1
#
_cell.length_a   1.000
_cell.length_b   1.000
_cell.length_c   1.000
_cell.angle_alpha   90.00
_cell.angle_beta   90.00
_cell.angle_gamma   90.00
#
_symmetry.space_group_name_H-M   'P 1'
#
loop_
_entity.id
_entity.type
_entity.pdbx_description
1 polymer ?
#
loop_
_entity_poly.entity_id
_entity_poly.type
_entity_poly.pdbx_seq_one_letter_code
_entity_poly.pdbx_strand_id
1 'polypeptide(L)'
;MPLMPVCELWTPDTSGVFLRCAAGSYTGHDEFGEMTQGVVFAKGEGLPGRVWASKHPEILATLGAPSDFIRAKAAAATGLTAGIAIPILRHGAVVAVLNFLTAQHTRLTGIMEVWSPTYDGSMLAWHSGFYGPLSEIRDLRVATRFSPGEGLPGRAWKNRRPELVTKLTLTTDNFIRQEVAQGAGLTTGLSLPIMQGPYLKSVVTLLSTAEMPFGQVVELWEPNEDGTRLVRRDGYYGRFGKFYDEEADRTFELGEGLPGQVWESGMPQLIAPLDRDSGFSRYQAAQSSDLSVAIGIPVIDNEKVTSVVLLLA
;
A
#
# COMPACT_ATOMS: atom_id res chain seq x y z
N MET A 1 1.05 15.55 -8.10
CA MET A 1 1.15 15.21 -6.66
C MET A 1 0.56 13.81 -6.48
N PRO A 2 1.25 12.90 -5.80
CA PRO A 2 0.79 11.52 -5.63
C PRO A 2 -0.47 11.46 -4.75
N LEU A 3 -1.27 10.40 -4.91
CA LEU A 3 -2.49 10.18 -4.10
C LEU A 3 -2.18 10.15 -2.59
N MET A 4 -1.00 9.68 -2.21
CA MET A 4 -0.56 9.48 -0.83
C MET A 4 0.72 10.29 -0.61
N PRO A 5 0.61 11.60 -0.31
CA PRO A 5 1.77 12.47 -0.09
C PRO A 5 2.53 12.18 1.21
N VAL A 6 1.93 11.41 2.13
CA VAL A 6 2.57 10.99 3.37
C VAL A 6 2.60 9.46 3.46
N CYS A 7 3.79 8.92 3.73
CA CYS A 7 4.00 7.51 4.03
C CYS A 7 4.85 7.39 5.31
N GLU A 8 4.43 6.56 6.25
CA GLU A 8 5.16 6.35 7.51
C GLU A 8 5.35 4.85 7.75
N LEU A 9 6.55 4.49 8.18
CA LEU A 9 6.91 3.16 8.63
C LEU A 9 7.04 3.16 10.15
N TRP A 10 6.15 2.44 10.82
CA TRP A 10 6.15 2.26 12.26
C TRP A 10 6.61 0.86 12.63
N THR A 11 7.56 0.71 13.55
CA THR A 11 8.04 -0.60 14.03
C THR A 11 7.93 -0.70 15.54
N PRO A 12 7.64 -1.89 16.10
CA PRO A 12 7.77 -2.11 17.54
C PRO A 12 9.20 -1.82 17.99
N ASP A 13 9.34 -1.11 19.11
CA ASP A 13 10.64 -0.90 19.72
C ASP A 13 11.20 -2.18 20.36
N THR A 14 12.44 -2.12 20.85
CA THR A 14 13.11 -3.29 21.45
C THR A 14 12.42 -3.80 22.71
N SER A 15 11.60 -3.00 23.38
CA SER A 15 10.79 -3.42 24.52
C SER A 15 9.51 -4.15 24.10
N GLY A 16 9.06 -3.96 22.85
CA GLY A 16 7.80 -4.47 22.34
C GLY A 16 6.57 -3.78 22.92
N VAL A 17 6.74 -2.64 23.60
CA VAL A 17 5.65 -1.89 24.28
C VAL A 17 5.07 -0.79 23.39
N PHE A 18 5.91 -0.17 22.56
CA PHE A 18 5.52 0.95 21.72
C PHE A 18 5.88 0.74 20.25
N LEU A 19 5.09 1.34 19.35
CA LEU A 19 5.53 1.62 17.99
C LEU A 19 6.31 2.94 17.94
N ARG A 20 7.37 2.96 17.13
CA ARG A 20 8.16 4.16 16.82
C ARG A 20 8.24 4.36 15.31
N CYS A 21 8.29 5.62 14.89
CA CYS A 21 8.49 5.97 13.48
C CYS A 21 9.93 5.60 13.10
N ALA A 22 10.11 4.56 12.31
CA ALA A 22 11.42 4.13 11.81
C ALA A 22 11.84 4.93 10.57
N ALA A 23 10.89 5.30 9.72
CA ALA A 23 11.10 6.14 8.55
C ALA A 23 9.79 6.79 8.12
N GLY A 24 9.86 7.91 7.38
CA GLY A 24 8.68 8.55 6.82
C GLY A 24 9.02 9.52 5.69
N SER A 25 8.06 9.74 4.80
CA SER A 25 8.07 10.79 3.79
C SER A 25 6.84 11.66 3.97
N TYR A 26 7.03 12.98 3.89
CA TYR A 26 6.02 13.99 4.23
C TYR A 26 5.91 15.07 3.15
N THR A 27 5.97 14.70 1.87
CA THR A 27 6.04 15.64 0.74
C THR A 27 4.91 16.67 0.79
N GLY A 28 5.26 17.95 0.99
CA GLY A 28 4.29 19.06 1.10
C GLY A 28 3.59 19.16 2.46
N HIS A 29 4.02 18.38 3.46
CA HIS A 29 3.46 18.28 4.80
C HIS A 29 4.56 18.22 5.88
N ASP A 30 5.67 18.95 5.69
CA ASP A 30 6.85 18.86 6.57
C ASP A 30 6.54 19.12 8.05
N GLU A 31 5.65 20.09 8.35
CA GLU A 31 5.19 20.38 9.72
C GLU A 31 4.56 19.14 10.38
N PHE A 32 3.81 18.33 9.63
CA PHE A 32 3.25 17.09 10.13
C PHE A 32 4.36 16.06 10.41
N GLY A 33 5.39 16.02 9.57
CA GLY A 33 6.58 15.19 9.76
C GLY A 33 7.34 15.55 11.04
N GLU A 34 7.59 16.83 11.27
CA GLU A 34 8.23 17.35 12.49
C GLU A 34 7.44 16.96 13.74
N MET A 35 6.11 17.12 13.72
CA MET A 35 5.24 16.72 14.84
C MET A 35 5.18 15.20 15.05
N THR A 36 5.51 14.41 14.02
CA THR A 36 5.54 12.95 14.11
C THR A 36 6.83 12.45 14.77
N GLN A 37 7.89 13.25 14.75
CA GLN A 37 9.13 12.92 15.45
C GLN A 37 8.90 12.80 16.95
N GLY A 38 9.39 11.71 17.54
CA GLY A 38 9.24 11.44 18.97
C GLY A 38 7.87 10.92 19.41
N VAL A 39 6.88 10.87 18.51
CA VAL A 39 5.59 10.24 18.79
C VAL A 39 5.77 8.73 18.91
N VAL A 40 5.10 8.15 19.89
CA VAL A 40 5.00 6.71 20.09
C VAL A 40 3.53 6.32 20.19
N PHE A 41 3.21 5.09 19.79
CA PHE A 41 1.86 4.55 19.94
C PHE A 41 1.91 3.28 20.78
N ALA A 42 1.14 3.24 21.87
CA ALA A 42 0.87 1.99 22.55
C ALA A 42 -0.03 1.09 21.68
N LYS A 43 -0.07 -0.20 22.00
CA LYS A 43 -0.98 -1.13 21.35
C LYS A 43 -2.44 -0.73 21.59
N GLY A 44 -3.20 -0.57 20.51
CA GLY A 44 -4.57 -0.05 20.53
C GLY A 44 -4.69 1.47 20.43
N GLU A 45 -3.58 2.20 20.48
CA GLU A 45 -3.58 3.67 20.50
C GLU A 45 -3.33 4.27 19.12
N GLY A 46 -4.18 5.20 18.68
CA GLY A 46 -4.06 5.79 17.36
C GLY A 46 -4.24 4.76 16.23
N LEU A 47 -4.17 5.24 14.98
CA LEU A 47 -4.31 4.35 13.83
C LEU A 47 -3.22 3.24 13.78
N PRO A 48 -1.91 3.55 13.95
CA PRO A 48 -0.88 2.51 13.99
C PRO A 48 -1.08 1.49 15.11
N GLY A 49 -1.38 1.95 16.32
CA GLY A 49 -1.53 1.07 17.48
C GLY A 49 -2.78 0.19 17.38
N ARG A 50 -3.89 0.68 16.80
CA ARG A 50 -5.07 -0.16 16.54
C ARG A 50 -4.79 -1.27 15.54
N VAL A 51 -4.09 -0.97 14.43
CA VAL A 51 -3.65 -1.99 13.48
C VAL A 51 -2.65 -2.97 14.12
N TRP A 52 -1.76 -2.48 14.98
CA TRP A 52 -0.87 -3.33 15.77
C TRP A 52 -1.62 -4.29 16.69
N ALA A 53 -2.71 -3.82 17.29
CA ALA A 53 -3.57 -4.63 18.15
C ALA A 53 -4.37 -5.68 17.36
N SER A 54 -5.03 -5.26 16.28
CA SER A 54 -5.98 -6.08 15.52
C SER A 54 -5.31 -7.06 14.55
N LYS A 55 -4.06 -6.78 14.14
CA LYS A 55 -3.37 -7.47 13.03
C LYS A 55 -4.18 -7.40 11.72
N HIS A 56 -4.99 -6.36 11.56
CA HIS A 56 -5.90 -6.16 10.43
C HIS A 56 -5.77 -4.73 9.93
N PRO A 57 -5.79 -4.48 8.61
CA PRO A 57 -5.78 -3.13 8.07
C PRO A 57 -6.95 -2.31 8.58
N GLU A 58 -6.73 -1.01 8.70
CA GLU A 58 -7.76 -0.06 9.08
C GLU A 58 -7.70 1.18 8.20
N ILE A 59 -8.87 1.61 7.71
CA ILE A 59 -9.03 2.86 6.96
C ILE A 59 -9.71 3.89 7.86
N LEU A 60 -9.09 5.06 8.00
CA LEU A 60 -9.74 6.25 8.52
C LEU A 60 -10.20 7.12 7.36
N ALA A 61 -11.51 7.16 7.13
CA ALA A 61 -12.11 8.03 6.12
C ALA A 61 -12.11 9.51 6.54
N THR A 62 -11.89 9.80 7.83
CA THR A 62 -11.80 11.16 8.37
C THR A 62 -10.81 11.18 9.55
N LEU A 63 -9.66 11.83 9.38
CA LEU A 63 -8.62 11.94 10.41
C LEU A 63 -9.00 12.89 11.57
N GLY A 64 -10.02 13.73 11.40
CA GLY A 64 -10.43 14.77 12.36
C GLY A 64 -11.55 14.39 13.34
N ALA A 65 -12.05 13.15 13.36
CA ALA A 65 -13.15 12.77 14.25
C ALA A 65 -12.68 12.67 15.73
N PRO A 66 -13.50 13.10 16.70
CA PRO A 66 -13.05 13.34 18.07
C PRO A 66 -13.07 12.04 18.90
N SER A 67 -11.95 11.31 18.95
CA SER A 67 -11.52 10.58 20.17
C SER A 67 -10.17 9.88 20.05
N ASP A 68 -9.74 9.39 18.88
CA ASP A 68 -8.65 8.39 18.85
C ASP A 68 -7.48 8.71 17.91
N PHE A 69 -7.27 9.99 17.56
CA PHE A 69 -6.15 10.37 16.69
C PHE A 69 -5.28 11.42 17.38
N ILE A 70 -4.17 10.95 17.99
CA ILE A 70 -3.17 11.76 18.71
C ILE A 70 -2.73 12.99 17.90
N ARG A 71 -2.63 12.82 16.57
CA ARG A 71 -2.14 13.83 15.63
C ARG A 71 -3.27 14.51 14.81
N ALA A 72 -4.52 14.46 15.27
CA ALA A 72 -5.66 15.02 14.53
C ALA A 72 -5.55 16.50 14.21
N LYS A 73 -5.12 17.29 15.20
CA LYS A 73 -4.94 18.73 15.00
C LYS A 73 -3.85 19.02 13.97
N ALA A 74 -2.74 18.27 14.02
CA ALA A 74 -1.63 18.39 13.08
C ALA A 74 -2.07 18.01 11.66
N ALA A 75 -2.70 16.84 11.49
CA ALA A 75 -3.21 16.39 10.20
C ALA A 75 -4.22 17.38 9.61
N ALA A 76 -5.13 17.91 10.42
CA ALA A 76 -6.10 18.91 9.98
C ALA A 76 -5.42 20.22 9.55
N ALA A 77 -4.42 20.69 10.29
CA ALA A 77 -3.67 21.90 9.95
C ALA A 77 -2.93 21.77 8.62
N THR A 78 -2.43 20.57 8.31
CA THR A 78 -1.73 20.29 7.04
C THR A 78 -2.64 19.77 5.93
N GLY A 79 -3.96 19.74 6.12
CA GLY A 79 -4.93 19.34 5.09
C GLY A 79 -5.03 17.82 4.82
N LEU A 80 -4.42 16.99 5.67
CA LEU A 80 -4.59 15.52 5.62
C LEU A 80 -5.98 15.14 6.14
N THR A 81 -6.68 14.30 5.40
CA THR A 81 -8.10 14.02 5.65
C THR A 81 -8.40 12.55 5.86
N ALA A 82 -7.66 11.65 5.25
CA ALA A 82 -7.90 10.22 5.32
C ALA A 82 -6.59 9.44 5.29
N GLY A 83 -6.65 8.15 5.61
CA GLY A 83 -5.49 7.28 5.49
C GLY A 83 -5.83 5.82 5.71
N ILE A 84 -4.86 4.97 5.40
CA ILE A 84 -4.90 3.53 5.65
C ILE A 84 -3.65 3.13 6.42
N ALA A 85 -3.82 2.23 7.39
CA ALA A 85 -2.73 1.54 8.05
C ALA A 85 -2.77 0.05 7.71
N ILE A 86 -1.63 -0.52 7.36
CA ILE A 86 -1.47 -1.89 6.87
C ILE A 86 -0.44 -2.62 7.74
N PRO A 87 -0.79 -3.74 8.39
CA PRO A 87 0.16 -4.52 9.15
C PRO A 87 1.05 -5.37 8.24
N ILE A 88 2.34 -5.43 8.55
CA ILE A 88 3.25 -6.45 8.04
C ILE A 88 3.34 -7.56 9.08
N LEU A 89 2.90 -8.76 8.71
CA LEU A 89 2.81 -9.91 9.61
C LEU A 89 3.94 -10.91 9.37
N ARG A 90 4.59 -11.32 10.45
CA ARG A 90 5.58 -12.40 10.47
C ARG A 90 5.52 -13.14 11.80
N HIS A 91 5.57 -14.46 11.76
CA HIS A 91 5.43 -15.39 12.87
C HIS A 91 4.16 -15.11 13.68
N GLY A 92 3.09 -14.74 12.97
CA GLY A 92 1.82 -14.33 13.57
C GLY A 92 1.86 -13.02 14.38
N ALA A 93 2.95 -12.27 14.37
CA ALA A 93 3.10 -10.96 15.01
C ALA A 93 3.20 -9.84 13.97
N VAL A 94 2.87 -8.61 14.37
CA VAL A 94 3.09 -7.43 13.54
C VAL A 94 4.53 -6.98 13.73
N VAL A 95 5.32 -7.01 12.66
CA VAL A 95 6.71 -6.55 12.68
C VAL A 95 6.85 -5.09 12.23
N ALA A 96 5.88 -4.59 11.46
CA ALA A 96 5.78 -3.20 11.06
C ALA A 96 4.32 -2.82 10.77
N VAL A 97 4.02 -1.53 10.83
CA VAL A 97 2.77 -0.94 10.34
C VAL A 97 3.13 0.14 9.32
N LEU A 98 2.59 0.01 8.11
CA LEU A 98 2.69 1.02 7.06
C LEU A 98 1.47 1.92 7.10
N ASN A 99 1.69 3.22 7.23
CA ASN A 99 0.65 4.22 7.08
C ASN A 99 0.80 4.95 5.76
N PHE A 100 -0.32 5.13 5.07
CA PHE A 100 -0.43 6.09 3.98
C PHE A 100 -1.53 7.08 4.31
N LEU A 101 -1.20 8.38 4.28
CA LEU A 101 -2.16 9.45 4.52
C LEU A 101 -2.35 10.27 3.24
N THR A 102 -3.58 10.70 3.03
CA THR A 102 -4.00 11.48 1.86
C THR A 102 -4.68 12.77 2.29
N ALA A 103 -4.42 13.83 1.53
CA ALA A 103 -5.12 15.09 1.62
C ALA A 103 -6.31 15.08 0.65
N GLN A 104 -7.48 15.52 1.12
CA GLN A 104 -8.68 15.58 0.28
C GLN A 104 -8.51 16.71 -0.73
N HIS A 105 -8.16 16.36 -1.96
CA HIS A 105 -8.29 17.26 -3.08
C HIS A 105 -9.73 17.18 -3.60
N THR A 106 -10.36 18.33 -3.78
CA THR A 106 -11.78 18.48 -4.08
C THR A 106 -12.23 17.88 -5.43
N ARG A 107 -11.33 17.27 -6.21
CA ARG A 107 -11.59 16.82 -7.59
C ARG A 107 -10.94 15.50 -8.04
N LEU A 108 -10.04 14.90 -7.28
CA LEU A 108 -9.26 13.74 -7.77
C LEU A 108 -9.36 12.53 -6.84
N THR A 109 -9.37 11.36 -7.46
CA THR A 109 -9.87 10.11 -6.88
C THR A 109 -8.78 9.05 -6.79
N GLY A 110 -8.56 8.57 -5.57
CA GLY A 110 -8.14 7.20 -5.32
C GLY A 110 -9.12 6.51 -4.39
N ILE A 111 -9.23 5.20 -4.54
CA ILE A 111 -10.06 4.34 -3.70
C ILE A 111 -9.13 3.44 -2.89
N MET A 112 -9.46 3.28 -1.61
CA MET A 112 -8.86 2.28 -0.74
C MET A 112 -9.96 1.36 -0.23
N GLU A 113 -9.80 0.06 -0.36
CA GLU A 113 -10.74 -0.94 0.15
C GLU A 113 -10.01 -1.98 0.97
N VAL A 114 -10.66 -2.45 2.03
CA VAL A 114 -10.25 -3.63 2.79
C VAL A 114 -11.34 -4.66 2.63
N TRP A 115 -10.94 -5.85 2.20
CA TRP A 115 -11.78 -7.02 2.02
C TRP A 115 -11.36 -8.07 3.03
N SER A 116 -12.32 -8.64 3.76
CA SER A 116 -12.05 -9.69 4.74
C SER A 116 -12.76 -10.97 4.33
N PRO A 117 -12.18 -12.15 4.60
CA PRO A 117 -12.91 -13.40 4.48
C PRO A 117 -14.19 -13.36 5.32
N THR A 118 -15.24 -13.90 4.75
CA THR A 118 -16.50 -14.20 5.43
C THR A 118 -16.27 -15.24 6.52
N TYR A 119 -17.22 -15.37 7.46
CA TYR A 119 -17.07 -16.27 8.60
C TYR A 119 -16.83 -17.73 8.20
N ASP A 120 -17.44 -18.19 7.10
CA ASP A 120 -17.23 -19.53 6.54
C ASP A 120 -15.97 -19.65 5.67
N GLY A 121 -15.26 -18.55 5.43
CA GLY A 121 -14.05 -18.49 4.61
C GLY A 121 -14.27 -18.70 3.11
N SER A 122 -15.52 -18.77 2.64
CA SER A 122 -15.84 -19.11 1.24
C SER A 122 -15.69 -17.94 0.27
N MET A 123 -15.86 -16.73 0.77
CA MET A 123 -15.84 -15.49 -0.02
C MET A 123 -15.13 -14.36 0.72
N LEU A 124 -14.65 -13.36 -0.02
CA LEU A 124 -14.34 -12.04 0.50
C LEU A 124 -15.61 -11.19 0.58
N ALA A 125 -15.76 -10.47 1.69
CA ALA A 125 -16.78 -9.45 1.87
C ALA A 125 -16.12 -8.10 2.17
N TRP A 126 -16.82 -7.02 1.83
CA TRP A 126 -16.38 -5.68 2.13
C TRP A 126 -16.25 -5.47 3.65
N HIS A 127 -15.11 -4.96 4.09
CA HIS A 127 -14.85 -4.63 5.50
C HIS A 127 -14.87 -3.12 5.74
N SER A 128 -14.08 -2.38 4.97
CA SER A 128 -14.02 -0.91 5.05
C SER A 128 -13.54 -0.32 3.74
N GLY A 129 -13.75 0.99 3.53
CA GLY A 129 -13.21 1.67 2.36
C GLY A 129 -13.27 3.18 2.43
N PHE A 130 -12.43 3.83 1.63
CA PHE A 130 -12.39 5.26 1.36
C PHE A 130 -12.54 5.49 -0.15
N TYR A 131 -13.35 6.48 -0.51
CA TYR A 131 -13.81 6.67 -1.89
C TYR A 131 -13.75 8.13 -2.36
N GLY A 132 -13.22 9.02 -1.52
CA GLY A 132 -13.17 10.45 -1.78
C GLY A 132 -14.53 11.00 -2.23
N PRO A 133 -14.59 11.77 -3.33
CA PRO A 133 -15.84 12.35 -3.84
C PRO A 133 -16.77 11.33 -4.52
N LEU A 134 -16.33 10.08 -4.76
CA LEU A 134 -17.15 9.05 -5.43
C LEU A 134 -18.06 8.30 -4.45
N SER A 135 -18.83 9.05 -3.65
CA SER A 135 -19.77 8.48 -2.70
C SER A 135 -20.84 7.61 -3.37
N GLU A 136 -21.13 7.82 -4.66
CA GLU A 136 -22.06 7.00 -5.45
C GLU A 136 -21.60 5.53 -5.59
N ILE A 137 -20.29 5.26 -5.55
CA ILE A 137 -19.75 3.88 -5.48
C ILE A 137 -20.14 3.24 -4.13
N ARG A 138 -20.53 4.03 -3.10
CA ARG A 138 -20.80 3.54 -1.74
C ARG A 138 -21.99 2.64 -1.62
N ASP A 139 -23.01 2.91 -2.40
CA ASP A 139 -24.29 2.23 -2.25
C ASP A 139 -24.30 0.87 -2.96
N LEU A 140 -23.29 0.58 -3.80
CA LEU A 140 -23.08 -0.72 -4.47
C LEU A 140 -22.35 -1.76 -3.60
N ARG A 141 -21.90 -1.41 -2.39
CA ARG A 141 -20.90 -2.18 -1.61
C ARG A 141 -21.43 -3.36 -0.80
N VAL A 142 -22.63 -3.24 -0.22
CA VAL A 142 -23.10 -4.16 0.84
C VAL A 142 -23.36 -5.58 0.31
N ALA A 143 -23.61 -5.74 -0.99
CA ALA A 143 -23.85 -7.02 -1.63
C ALA A 143 -22.64 -7.58 -2.40
N THR A 144 -21.57 -6.80 -2.61
CA THR A 144 -20.42 -7.30 -3.39
C THR A 144 -19.61 -8.29 -2.58
N ARG A 145 -19.43 -9.50 -3.13
CA ARG A 145 -18.53 -10.53 -2.61
C ARG A 145 -17.66 -11.05 -3.74
N PHE A 146 -16.50 -11.61 -3.40
CA PHE A 146 -15.61 -12.23 -4.36
C PHE A 146 -15.25 -13.64 -3.94
N SER A 147 -15.40 -14.58 -4.86
CA SER A 147 -14.82 -15.91 -4.73
C SER A 147 -13.30 -15.89 -4.99
N PRO A 148 -12.54 -16.93 -4.59
CA PRO A 148 -11.13 -17.04 -4.99
C PRO A 148 -10.97 -16.98 -6.52
N GLY A 149 -10.19 -16.02 -7.00
CA GLY A 149 -9.92 -15.77 -8.42
C GLY A 149 -10.85 -14.74 -9.08
N GLU A 150 -11.95 -14.37 -8.43
CA GLU A 150 -12.95 -13.44 -8.97
C GLU A 150 -12.53 -11.98 -8.70
N GLY A 151 -12.50 -11.17 -9.76
CA GLY A 151 -12.08 -9.78 -9.65
C GLY A 151 -10.63 -9.61 -9.13
N LEU A 152 -10.20 -8.36 -8.96
CA LEU A 152 -8.85 -8.06 -8.49
C LEU A 152 -8.56 -8.59 -7.07
N PRO A 153 -9.41 -8.36 -6.04
CA PRO A 153 -9.14 -8.91 -4.70
C PRO A 153 -9.21 -10.44 -4.64
N GLY A 154 -10.12 -11.07 -5.37
CA GLY A 154 -10.20 -12.53 -5.42
C GLY A 154 -8.98 -13.17 -6.11
N ARG A 155 -8.42 -12.55 -7.15
CA ARG A 155 -7.14 -13.01 -7.75
C ARG A 155 -5.99 -12.96 -6.75
N ALA A 156 -5.85 -11.86 -6.00
CA ALA A 156 -4.82 -11.74 -4.98
C ALA A 156 -4.98 -12.79 -3.87
N TRP A 157 -6.22 -13.09 -3.49
CA TRP A 157 -6.53 -14.19 -2.58
C TRP A 157 -6.12 -15.55 -3.16
N LYS A 158 -6.60 -15.90 -4.35
CA LYS A 158 -6.32 -17.21 -4.97
C LYS A 158 -4.83 -17.46 -5.17
N ASN A 159 -4.11 -16.42 -5.62
CA ASN A 159 -2.70 -16.53 -5.94
C ASN A 159 -1.78 -16.27 -4.74
N ARG A 160 -2.34 -15.79 -3.61
CA ARG A 160 -1.61 -15.47 -2.36
C ARG A 160 -0.42 -14.52 -2.59
N ARG A 161 -0.56 -13.63 -3.57
CA ARG A 161 0.47 -12.70 -4.04
C ARG A 161 -0.18 -11.39 -4.51
N PRO A 162 0.58 -10.29 -4.66
CA PRO A 162 0.02 -9.03 -5.11
C PRO A 162 -0.43 -9.09 -6.57
N GLU A 163 -1.55 -8.45 -6.88
CA GLU A 163 -2.10 -8.40 -8.24
C GLU A 163 -2.20 -6.95 -8.70
N LEU A 164 -1.67 -6.67 -9.89
CA LEU A 164 -1.67 -5.34 -10.51
C LEU A 164 -2.48 -5.40 -11.80
N VAL A 165 -3.23 -4.34 -12.08
CA VAL A 165 -3.89 -4.10 -13.36
C VAL A 165 -3.61 -2.66 -13.77
N THR A 166 -3.05 -2.45 -14.97
CA THR A 166 -2.58 -1.15 -15.47
C THR A 166 -3.44 -0.55 -16.57
N LYS A 167 -4.43 -1.32 -17.02
CA LYS A 167 -5.57 -0.88 -17.83
C LYS A 167 -6.74 -1.69 -17.31
N LEU A 168 -7.58 -1.08 -16.48
CA LEU A 168 -8.85 -1.64 -16.07
C LEU A 168 -9.81 -1.73 -17.29
N THR A 169 -9.45 -2.57 -18.27
CA THR A 169 -10.38 -3.18 -19.23
C THR A 169 -10.97 -4.36 -18.50
N LEU A 170 -12.16 -4.15 -17.95
CA LEU A 170 -12.71 -4.99 -16.90
C LEU A 170 -13.14 -6.33 -17.51
N THR A 171 -12.41 -7.39 -17.20
CA THR A 171 -12.78 -8.76 -17.58
C THR A 171 -13.95 -9.22 -16.72
N THR A 172 -15.11 -9.31 -17.39
CA THR A 172 -16.34 -10.13 -17.20
C THR A 172 -17.01 -10.38 -15.85
N ASP A 173 -16.46 -10.07 -14.69
CA ASP A 173 -17.15 -10.37 -13.42
C ASP A 173 -17.49 -9.06 -12.67
N ASN A 174 -18.80 -8.77 -12.51
CA ASN A 174 -19.43 -7.57 -11.91
C ASN A 174 -19.60 -6.29 -12.75
N PHE A 175 -20.40 -6.40 -13.82
CA PHE A 175 -20.82 -5.33 -14.75
C PHE A 175 -21.16 -3.96 -14.11
N ILE A 176 -21.87 -3.90 -12.98
CA ILE A 176 -22.31 -2.61 -12.37
C ILE A 176 -21.13 -1.82 -11.77
N ARG A 177 -20.17 -2.49 -11.11
CA ARG A 177 -18.97 -1.81 -10.62
C ARG A 177 -18.09 -1.32 -11.77
N GLN A 178 -18.18 -1.96 -12.93
CA GLN A 178 -17.38 -1.60 -14.09
C GLN A 178 -17.77 -0.24 -14.65
N GLU A 179 -19.06 -0.01 -14.86
CA GLU A 179 -19.56 1.27 -15.38
C GLU A 179 -19.20 2.44 -14.46
N VAL A 180 -19.31 2.27 -13.14
CA VAL A 180 -18.97 3.34 -12.20
C VAL A 180 -17.46 3.56 -12.10
N ALA A 181 -16.65 2.48 -12.14
CA ALA A 181 -15.19 2.62 -12.17
C ALA A 181 -14.69 3.30 -13.45
N GLN A 182 -15.31 3.00 -14.60
CA GLN A 182 -15.04 3.66 -15.87
C GLN A 182 -15.49 5.12 -15.87
N GLY A 183 -16.71 5.40 -15.40
CA GLY A 183 -17.23 6.77 -15.25
C GLY A 183 -16.36 7.63 -14.33
N ALA A 184 -15.72 7.00 -13.34
CA ALA A 184 -14.76 7.61 -12.43
C ALA A 184 -13.33 7.75 -12.99
N GLY A 185 -13.03 7.19 -14.17
CA GLY A 185 -11.71 7.23 -14.81
C GLY A 185 -10.63 6.40 -14.09
N LEU A 186 -11.02 5.39 -13.30
CA LEU A 186 -10.06 4.50 -12.64
C LEU A 186 -9.37 3.61 -13.68
N THR A 187 -8.04 3.66 -13.73
CA THR A 187 -7.25 2.94 -14.74
C THR A 187 -6.36 1.87 -14.13
N THR A 188 -5.94 2.07 -12.88
CA THR A 188 -4.93 1.24 -12.23
C THR A 188 -5.47 0.70 -10.92
N GLY A 189 -5.19 -0.57 -10.64
CA GLY A 189 -5.55 -1.21 -9.37
C GLY A 189 -4.45 -2.15 -8.86
N LEU A 190 -4.19 -2.10 -7.56
CA LEU A 190 -3.27 -3.00 -6.85
C LEU A 190 -4.02 -3.67 -5.71
N SER A 191 -3.98 -5.00 -5.64
CA SER A 191 -4.45 -5.77 -4.48
C SER A 191 -3.29 -6.44 -3.77
N LEU A 192 -3.22 -6.25 -2.45
CA LEU A 192 -2.22 -6.81 -1.55
C LEU A 192 -2.89 -7.80 -0.59
N PRO A 193 -2.59 -9.10 -0.69
CA PRO A 193 -3.08 -10.07 0.29
C PRO A 193 -2.24 -9.98 1.56
N ILE A 194 -2.91 -10.05 2.71
CA ILE A 194 -2.27 -10.10 4.03
C ILE A 194 -2.49 -11.49 4.59
N MET A 195 -1.42 -12.23 4.77
CA MET A 195 -1.46 -13.61 5.23
C MET A 195 -1.12 -13.70 6.71
N GLN A 196 -1.71 -14.67 7.38
CA GLN A 196 -1.34 -15.08 8.74
C GLN A 196 -1.13 -16.59 8.74
N GLY A 197 0.12 -17.00 8.47
CA GLY A 197 0.44 -18.39 8.14
C GLY A 197 -0.36 -18.84 6.90
N PRO A 198 -1.10 -19.97 6.96
CA PRO A 198 -1.84 -20.46 5.80
C PRO A 198 -3.13 -19.67 5.52
N TYR A 199 -3.58 -18.83 6.46
CA TYR A 199 -4.86 -18.15 6.36
C TYR A 199 -4.72 -16.78 5.70
N LEU A 200 -5.65 -16.44 4.81
CA LEU A 200 -5.82 -15.05 4.36
C LEU A 200 -6.49 -14.27 5.50
N LYS A 201 -5.88 -13.16 5.92
CA LYS A 201 -6.45 -12.25 6.92
C LYS A 201 -7.35 -11.20 6.27
N SER A 202 -6.87 -10.59 5.19
CA SER A 202 -7.58 -9.57 4.42
C SER A 202 -6.89 -9.33 3.08
N VAL A 203 -7.57 -8.65 2.16
CA VAL A 203 -6.97 -8.06 0.96
C VAL A 203 -7.16 -6.54 1.00
N VAL A 204 -6.07 -5.80 0.87
CA VAL A 204 -6.10 -4.34 0.66
C VAL A 204 -6.12 -4.07 -0.83
N THR A 205 -7.07 -3.28 -1.32
CA THR A 205 -7.14 -2.88 -2.73
C THR A 205 -7.03 -1.37 -2.86
N LEU A 206 -6.05 -0.91 -3.63
CA LEU A 206 -5.86 0.49 -3.99
C LEU A 206 -6.23 0.68 -5.46
N LEU A 207 -7.11 1.62 -5.77
CA LEU A 207 -7.47 1.97 -7.15
C LEU A 207 -7.18 3.45 -7.38
N SER A 208 -6.67 3.80 -8.56
CA SER A 208 -6.42 5.20 -8.92
C SER A 208 -6.70 5.48 -10.39
N THR A 209 -6.88 6.76 -10.68
CA THR A 209 -6.85 7.27 -12.05
C THR A 209 -5.39 7.45 -12.51
N ALA A 210 -5.18 7.67 -13.81
CA ALA A 210 -3.87 8.03 -14.33
C ALA A 210 -3.42 9.43 -13.89
N GLU A 211 -4.35 10.32 -13.55
CA GLU A 211 -4.07 11.70 -13.12
C GLU A 211 -3.64 11.79 -11.64
N MET A 212 -4.10 10.85 -10.80
CA MET A 212 -3.78 10.81 -9.37
C MET A 212 -3.36 9.40 -8.93
N PRO A 213 -2.21 8.91 -9.39
CA PRO A 213 -1.78 7.54 -9.10
C PRO A 213 -1.42 7.36 -7.62
N PHE A 214 -1.67 6.16 -7.08
CA PHE A 214 -1.21 5.77 -5.74
C PHE A 214 0.31 5.57 -5.66
N GLY A 215 0.94 5.26 -6.80
CA GLY A 215 2.39 5.32 -7.00
C GLY A 215 2.65 5.75 -8.43
N GLN A 216 3.56 6.71 -8.62
CA GLN A 216 4.00 7.14 -9.94
C GLN A 216 4.65 5.98 -10.72
N VAL A 217 5.34 5.10 -9.99
CA VAL A 217 5.80 3.79 -10.46
C VAL A 217 5.39 2.71 -9.45
N VAL A 218 4.93 1.57 -9.95
CA VAL A 218 4.63 0.35 -9.18
C VAL A 218 5.38 -0.80 -9.81
N GLU A 219 6.11 -1.58 -9.04
CA GLU A 219 6.80 -2.77 -9.53
C GLU A 219 6.47 -3.96 -8.64
N LEU A 220 6.21 -5.11 -9.28
CA LEU A 220 6.00 -6.38 -8.60
C LEU A 220 7.16 -7.32 -8.90
N TRP A 221 7.91 -7.66 -7.87
CA TRP A 221 9.08 -8.52 -7.94
C TRP A 221 8.78 -9.85 -7.24
N GLU A 222 9.19 -10.96 -7.86
CA GLU A 222 9.02 -12.31 -7.31
C GLU A 222 10.35 -13.08 -7.43
N PRO A 223 10.67 -14.00 -6.50
CA PRO A 223 11.77 -14.91 -6.69
C PRO A 223 11.59 -15.73 -7.98
N ASN A 224 12.65 -15.90 -8.74
CA ASN A 224 12.69 -16.82 -9.87
C ASN A 224 12.53 -18.29 -9.42
N GLU A 225 12.41 -19.22 -10.38
CA GLU A 225 12.11 -20.63 -10.09
C GLU A 225 13.13 -21.31 -9.17
N ASP A 226 14.42 -20.94 -9.26
CA ASP A 226 15.48 -21.48 -8.39
C ASP A 226 15.62 -20.73 -7.05
N GLY A 227 14.89 -19.61 -6.87
CA GLY A 227 14.89 -18.81 -5.65
C GLY A 227 16.17 -18.04 -5.37
N THR A 228 17.03 -17.83 -6.38
CA THR A 228 18.32 -17.12 -6.22
C THR A 228 18.23 -15.62 -6.49
N ARG A 229 17.26 -15.18 -7.30
CA ARG A 229 17.11 -13.79 -7.72
C ARG A 229 15.66 -13.35 -7.73
N LEU A 230 15.42 -12.07 -7.45
CA LEU A 230 14.16 -11.41 -7.79
C LEU A 230 14.13 -11.08 -9.28
N VAL A 231 13.03 -11.43 -9.93
CA VAL A 231 12.69 -11.05 -11.30
C VAL A 231 11.43 -10.19 -11.28
N ARG A 232 11.35 -9.24 -12.21
CA ARG A 232 10.17 -8.39 -12.32
C ARG A 232 9.04 -9.16 -13.00
N ARG A 233 7.93 -9.34 -12.29
CA ARG A 233 6.74 -10.00 -12.82
C ARG A 233 5.83 -9.02 -13.55
N ASP A 234 5.65 -7.83 -12.99
CA ASP A 234 4.69 -6.85 -13.48
C ASP A 234 5.11 -5.43 -13.08
N GLY A 235 4.56 -4.42 -13.74
CA GLY A 235 4.84 -3.03 -13.40
C GLY A 235 3.91 -2.02 -14.06
N TYR A 236 3.74 -0.89 -13.36
CA TYR A 236 3.09 0.31 -13.84
C TYR A 236 4.10 1.45 -13.80
N TYR A 237 4.30 2.13 -14.92
CA TYR A 237 5.29 3.21 -15.03
C TYR A 237 4.67 4.57 -15.34
N GLY A 238 3.33 4.67 -15.34
CA GLY A 238 2.62 5.90 -15.65
C GLY A 238 3.16 6.61 -16.90
N ARG A 239 3.48 7.90 -16.76
CA ARG A 239 4.09 8.74 -17.81
C ARG A 239 5.57 8.45 -18.08
N PHE A 240 6.21 7.65 -17.23
CA PHE A 240 7.64 7.32 -17.28
C PHE A 240 7.94 6.06 -18.08
N GLY A 241 6.95 5.50 -18.79
CA GLY A 241 7.08 4.23 -19.51
C GLY A 241 8.28 4.14 -20.47
N LYS A 242 8.74 5.26 -21.04
CA LYS A 242 9.94 5.28 -21.91
C LYS A 242 11.28 5.23 -21.15
N PHE A 243 11.32 5.62 -19.88
CA PHE A 243 12.53 5.60 -19.04
C PHE A 243 12.76 4.24 -18.37
N TYR A 244 11.73 3.39 -18.31
CA TYR A 244 11.76 2.14 -17.55
C TYR A 244 11.85 0.87 -18.41
N ASP A 245 11.77 1.03 -19.74
CA ASP A 245 11.87 -0.06 -20.73
C ASP A 245 13.32 -0.48 -21.00
N GLU A 246 14.30 0.39 -20.68
CA GLU A 246 15.73 0.15 -20.95
C GLU A 246 16.40 -0.88 -20.01
N GLU A 247 15.71 -1.32 -18.94
CA GLU A 247 16.23 -2.27 -17.95
C GLU A 247 15.23 -3.38 -17.60
N ALA A 248 14.44 -3.84 -18.58
CA ALA A 248 13.39 -4.82 -18.31
C ALA A 248 13.87 -6.16 -17.74
N ASP A 249 15.13 -6.52 -18.02
CA ASP A 249 15.76 -7.77 -17.61
C ASP A 249 16.55 -7.65 -16.29
N ARG A 250 16.42 -6.53 -15.57
CA ARG A 250 17.12 -6.36 -14.29
C ARG A 250 16.63 -7.39 -13.29
N THR A 251 17.57 -7.93 -12.53
CA THR A 251 17.33 -8.86 -11.42
C THR A 251 18.09 -8.41 -10.20
N PHE A 252 17.67 -8.86 -9.03
CA PHE A 252 18.32 -8.54 -7.76
C PHE A 252 18.65 -9.80 -6.99
N GLU A 253 19.86 -9.91 -6.47
CA GLU A 253 20.22 -10.90 -5.47
C GLU A 253 19.61 -10.57 -4.10
N LEU A 254 19.65 -11.53 -3.18
CA LEU A 254 19.22 -11.31 -1.80
C LEU A 254 20.07 -10.20 -1.16
N GLY A 255 19.44 -9.20 -0.55
CA GLY A 255 20.12 -8.03 0.01
C GLY A 255 20.54 -6.96 -1.01
N GLU A 256 20.39 -7.21 -2.32
CA GLU A 256 20.80 -6.27 -3.37
C GLU A 256 19.71 -5.21 -3.64
N GLY A 257 20.07 -3.94 -3.43
CA GLY A 257 19.17 -2.81 -3.66
C GLY A 257 17.89 -2.88 -2.82
N LEU A 258 16.96 -1.95 -3.07
CA LEU A 258 15.72 -1.89 -2.32
C LEU A 258 14.90 -3.21 -2.38
N PRO A 259 14.68 -3.84 -3.56
CA PRO A 259 13.94 -5.11 -3.62
C PRO A 259 14.62 -6.24 -2.86
N GLY A 260 15.93 -6.42 -3.04
CA GLY A 260 16.69 -7.49 -2.40
C GLY A 260 16.78 -7.32 -0.88
N GLN A 261 16.90 -6.10 -0.38
CA GLN A 261 16.90 -5.80 1.06
C GLN A 261 15.55 -6.11 1.73
N VAL A 262 14.44 -5.79 1.06
CA VAL A 262 13.10 -6.14 1.54
C VAL A 262 12.91 -7.66 1.51
N TRP A 263 13.41 -8.32 0.46
CA TRP A 263 13.37 -9.77 0.33
C TRP A 263 14.16 -10.49 1.42
N GLU A 264 15.35 -10.00 1.74
CA GLU A 264 16.21 -10.56 2.79
C GLU A 264 15.62 -10.37 4.19
N SER A 265 15.24 -9.13 4.51
CA SER A 265 14.82 -8.79 5.86
C SER A 265 13.39 -9.24 6.18
N GLY A 266 12.52 -9.34 5.17
CA GLY A 266 11.08 -9.43 5.36
C GLY A 266 10.47 -8.20 6.03
N MET A 267 11.21 -7.09 6.05
CA MET A 267 10.80 -5.81 6.60
C MET A 267 10.55 -4.82 5.46
N PRO A 268 9.52 -3.97 5.56
CA PRO A 268 9.38 -2.86 4.63
C PRO A 268 10.56 -1.89 4.78
N GLN A 269 10.93 -1.25 3.68
CA GLN A 269 12.01 -0.27 3.59
C GLN A 269 11.48 0.99 2.91
N LEU A 270 11.77 2.16 3.47
CA LEU A 270 11.36 3.45 2.94
C LEU A 270 12.60 4.31 2.74
N ILE A 271 12.79 4.79 1.50
CA ILE A 271 13.87 5.68 1.11
C ILE A 271 13.26 7.05 0.77
N ALA A 272 13.65 8.08 1.52
CA ALA A 272 13.33 9.48 1.27
C ALA A 272 14.43 10.38 1.87
N PRO A 273 15.03 11.32 1.12
CA PRO A 273 14.81 11.60 -0.30
C PRO A 273 15.49 10.58 -1.24
N LEU A 274 14.71 10.00 -2.17
CA LEU A 274 15.15 8.98 -3.14
C LEU A 274 16.08 9.53 -4.22
N ASP A 275 15.84 10.76 -4.66
CA ASP A 275 16.58 11.45 -5.73
C ASP A 275 18.01 11.84 -5.32
N ARG A 276 18.37 11.63 -4.05
CA ARG A 276 19.68 11.96 -3.47
C ARG A 276 20.36 10.77 -2.81
N ASP A 277 19.73 9.60 -2.83
CA ASP A 277 20.29 8.40 -2.22
C ASP A 277 21.25 7.71 -3.19
N SER A 278 22.56 7.88 -2.99
CA SER A 278 23.58 7.23 -3.83
C SER A 278 23.59 5.69 -3.70
N GLY A 279 22.96 5.14 -2.66
CA GLY A 279 22.74 3.70 -2.50
C GLY A 279 21.56 3.19 -3.33
N PHE A 280 20.67 4.08 -3.78
CA PHE A 280 19.65 3.74 -4.76
C PHE A 280 20.23 3.81 -6.17
N SER A 281 20.41 2.65 -6.80
CA SER A 281 21.03 2.53 -8.13
C SER A 281 20.37 3.38 -9.21
N ARG A 282 19.09 3.76 -9.03
CA ARG A 282 18.30 4.56 -9.98
C ARG A 282 18.11 6.02 -9.53
N TYR A 283 18.92 6.55 -8.60
CA TYR A 283 18.71 7.90 -8.07
C TYR A 283 18.73 9.00 -9.14
N GLN A 284 19.54 8.85 -10.19
CA GLN A 284 19.56 9.80 -11.33
C GLN A 284 18.27 9.74 -12.16
N ALA A 285 17.73 8.54 -12.38
CA ALA A 285 16.45 8.37 -13.07
C ALA A 285 15.27 8.84 -12.21
N ALA A 286 15.36 8.67 -10.89
CA ALA A 286 14.42 9.25 -9.93
C ALA A 286 14.46 10.78 -9.97
N GLN A 287 15.66 11.37 -10.00
CA GLN A 287 15.84 12.82 -10.11
C GLN A 287 15.27 13.38 -11.40
N SER A 288 15.48 12.72 -12.55
CA SER A 288 14.91 13.16 -13.84
C SER A 288 13.39 12.97 -13.93
N SER A 289 12.83 12.08 -13.10
CA SER A 289 11.42 11.72 -13.08
C SER A 289 10.63 12.39 -11.94
N ASP A 290 11.28 13.23 -11.12
CA ASP A 290 10.67 13.87 -9.95
C ASP A 290 10.08 12.83 -8.97
N LEU A 291 10.79 11.70 -8.81
CA LEU A 291 10.50 10.68 -7.81
C LEU A 291 11.39 10.93 -6.58
N SER A 292 10.75 11.15 -5.44
CA SER A 292 11.41 11.58 -4.20
C SER A 292 11.27 10.56 -3.07
N VAL A 293 10.40 9.56 -3.22
CA VAL A 293 10.24 8.48 -2.26
C VAL A 293 10.12 7.13 -2.96
N ALA A 294 10.74 6.11 -2.35
CA ALA A 294 10.45 4.71 -2.66
C ALA A 294 10.09 3.96 -1.39
N ILE A 295 9.06 3.12 -1.46
CA ILE A 295 8.76 2.13 -0.44
C ILE A 295 8.76 0.74 -1.04
N GLY A 296 9.50 -0.17 -0.43
CA GLY A 296 9.42 -1.59 -0.69
C GLY A 296 8.62 -2.30 0.40
N ILE A 297 7.64 -3.10 -0.01
CA ILE A 297 6.67 -3.77 0.87
C ILE A 297 6.78 -5.28 0.64
N PRO A 298 7.09 -6.08 1.68
CA PRO A 298 7.12 -7.53 1.55
C PRO A 298 5.68 -8.07 1.57
N VAL A 299 5.37 -8.98 0.63
CA VAL A 299 4.22 -9.87 0.74
C VAL A 299 4.73 -11.19 1.29
N ILE A 300 4.26 -11.54 2.48
CA ILE A 300 4.71 -12.71 3.24
C ILE A 300 3.61 -13.76 3.21
N ASP A 301 3.99 -14.98 2.81
CA ASP A 301 3.14 -16.16 2.90
C ASP A 301 3.92 -17.29 3.58
N ASN A 302 3.31 -17.91 4.59
CA ASN A 302 3.93 -18.97 5.40
C ASN A 302 5.38 -18.64 5.81
N GLU A 303 5.60 -17.43 6.35
CA GLU A 303 6.89 -16.92 6.84
C GLU A 303 7.97 -16.65 5.79
N LYS A 304 7.64 -16.83 4.50
CA LYS A 304 8.53 -16.51 3.38
C LYS A 304 8.03 -15.26 2.65
N VAL A 305 8.95 -14.40 2.27
CA VAL A 305 8.65 -13.31 1.34
C VAL A 305 8.46 -13.92 -0.05
N THR A 306 7.23 -13.90 -0.56
CA THR A 306 6.86 -14.45 -1.88
C THR A 306 6.87 -13.39 -2.96
N SER A 307 6.73 -12.12 -2.58
CA SER A 307 6.82 -10.99 -3.50
C SER A 307 7.30 -9.74 -2.78
N VAL A 308 7.91 -8.84 -3.54
CA VAL A 308 8.23 -7.49 -3.10
C VAL A 308 7.49 -6.51 -3.99
N VAL A 309 6.70 -5.62 -3.38
CA VAL A 309 6.01 -4.53 -4.07
C VAL A 309 6.82 -3.26 -3.87
N LEU A 310 7.21 -2.60 -4.95
CA LEU A 310 7.75 -1.24 -4.88
C LEU A 310 6.69 -0.23 -5.28
N LEU A 311 6.53 0.83 -4.49
CA LEU A 311 5.79 2.03 -4.84
C LEU A 311 6.75 3.21 -4.82
N LEU A 312 6.89 3.92 -5.94
CA LEU A 312 7.71 5.12 -6.05
C LEU A 312 6.83 6.32 -6.37
N ALA A 313 7.11 7.45 -5.75
CA ALA A 313 6.33 8.67 -5.88
C ALA A 313 7.16 9.93 -5.74
#